data_AF-A0A1F6S8V5-F1
#
_entry.id   AF-A0A1F6S8V5-F1
#
_cell.length_a   1.000
_cell.length_b   1.000
_cell.length_c   1.000
_cell.angle_alpha   90.00
_cell.angle_beta   90.00
_cell.angle_gamma   90.00
#
_symmetry.space_group_name_H-M   'P 1'
#
loop_
_entity.id
_entity.type
_entity.pdbx_description
1 polymer ?
#
loop_
_entity_poly.entity_id
_entity_poly.type
_entity_poly.pdbx_seq_one_letter_code
_entity_poly.pdbx_strand_id
1 'polypeptide(L)' 'MQKDYLTTFDVAKLFKCTVDAIHLKLHRGVFPKETFFKLGRRIYFNEEKLINWLEGGAA' A
#
# COMPACT_ATOMS: atom_id res chain seq x y z
N MET A 1 -5.88 -20.15 3.30
CA MET A 1 -6.09 -18.71 3.03
C MET A 1 -4.73 -18.07 2.79
N GLN A 2 -4.40 -17.79 1.52
CA GLN A 2 -3.21 -17.03 1.16
C GLN A 2 -3.58 -15.56 1.44
N LYS A 3 -2.90 -14.92 2.40
CA LYS A 3 -3.07 -13.47 2.60
C LYS A 3 -2.27 -12.81 1.49
N ASP A 4 -2.93 -12.28 0.46
CA ASP A 4 -2.25 -11.58 -0.62
C ASP A 4 -1.64 -10.28 -0.10
N TYR A 5 -0.31 -10.29 -0.03
CA TYR A 5 0.48 -9.13 0.34
C TYR A 5 1.10 -8.54 -0.92
N LEU A 6 0.81 -7.27 -1.19
CA LEU A 6 1.32 -6.53 -2.33
C LEU A 6 2.64 -5.87 -1.98
N THR A 7 3.62 -5.90 -2.90
CA THR A 7 4.83 -5.10 -2.72
C THR A 7 4.57 -3.63 -3.07
N THR A 8 5.48 -2.74 -2.69
CA THR A 8 5.46 -1.34 -3.18
C THR A 8 5.41 -1.24 -4.71
N PHE A 9 5.96 -2.22 -5.43
CA PHE A 9 5.91 -2.28 -6.89
C PHE A 9 4.52 -2.63 -7.41
N ASP A 10 3.83 -3.59 -6.79
CA ASP A 10 2.46 -3.96 -7.17
C ASP A 10 1.49 -2.81 -6.89
N VAL A 11 1.65 -2.15 -5.73
CA VAL A 11 0.88 -0.94 -5.42
C VAL A 11 1.19 0.18 -6.41
N ALA A 12 2.45 0.39 -6.80
CA ALA A 12 2.79 1.40 -7.81
C ALA A 12 2.07 1.14 -9.15
N LYS A 13 1.97 -0.12 -9.58
CA LYS A 13 1.19 -0.52 -10.75
C LYS A 13 -0.30 -0.22 -10.61
N LEU A 14 -0.91 -0.58 -9.47
CA LEU A 14 -2.33 -0.32 -9.20
C LEU A 14 -2.67 1.17 -9.30
N PHE A 15 -1.82 2.03 -8.73
CA PHE A 15 -2.00 3.48 -8.74
C PHE A 15 -1.50 4.15 -10.02
N LYS A 16 -1.02 3.37 -11.01
CA LYS A 16 -0.41 3.86 -12.26
C LYS A 16 0.63 4.97 -12.01
N CYS A 17 1.52 4.74 -11.04
CA CYS A 17 2.54 5.71 -10.63
C CYS A 17 3.90 5.03 -10.40
N THR A 18 4.93 5.83 -10.08
CA THR A 18 6.27 5.31 -9.79
C THR A 18 6.36 4.78 -8.36
N VAL A 19 7.30 3.86 -8.12
CA VAL A 19 7.61 3.34 -6.79
C VAL A 19 8.04 4.47 -5.84
N ASP A 20 8.78 5.47 -6.35
CA ASP A 20 9.12 6.67 -5.59
C ASP A 20 7.90 7.48 -5.15
N ALA A 21 6.87 7.57 -5.99
CA ALA A 21 5.63 8.23 -5.61
C ALA A 21 4.91 7.48 -4.46
N ILE A 22 4.96 6.14 -4.46
CA ILE A 22 4.45 5.34 -3.35
C ILE A 22 5.25 5.59 -2.06
N HIS A 23 6.59 5.61 -2.14
CA HIS A 23 7.43 5.94 -0.99
C HIS A 23 7.18 7.36 -0.47
N LEU A 24 6.97 8.33 -1.35
CA LEU A 24 6.64 9.69 -0.97
C LEU A 24 5.29 9.76 -0.24
N LYS A 25 4.27 9.05 -0.74
CA LYS A 25 2.95 8.92 -0.10
C LYS A 25 3.05 8.25 1.27
N LEU A 26 3.88 7.20 1.40
CA LEU A 26 4.18 6.56 2.69
C LEU A 26 4.85 7.55 3.67
N HIS A 27 5.86 8.29 3.21
CA HIS A 27 6.55 9.30 4.03
C HIS A 27 5.61 10.45 4.46
N ARG A 28 4.65 10.82 3.60
CA ARG A 28 3.63 11.83 3.90
C ARG A 28 2.49 11.29 4.78
N GLY A 29 2.48 10.00 5.11
CA GLY A 29 1.42 9.39 5.93
C GLY A 29 0.08 9.27 5.21
N VAL A 30 0.07 9.23 3.87
CA VAL A 30 -1.17 9.07 3.07
C VAL A 30 -1.79 7.70 3.30
N PHE A 31 -0.96 6.67 3.40
CA PHE A 31 -1.42 5.32 3.68
C PHE A 31 -1.61 5.12 5.19
N PRO A 32 -2.73 4.54 5.64
CA PRO A 32 -2.90 4.18 7.04
C PRO A 32 -1.86 3.15 7.48
N LYS A 33 -1.33 3.27 8.70
CA LYS A 33 -0.29 2.36 9.23
C LYS A 33 -0.72 0.88 9.28
N GLU A 34 -2.02 0.61 9.23
CA GLU A 34 -2.55 -0.75 9.25
C GLU A 34 -2.59 -1.43 7.89
N THR A 35 -2.50 -0.66 6.79
CA THR A 35 -2.55 -1.20 5.42
C THR A 35 -1.19 -1.72 4.96
N PHE A 36 -0.10 -1.39 5.67
CA PHE A 36 1.24 -1.83 5.32
C PHE A 36 2.10 -2.16 6.53
N PHE A 37 3.13 -2.98 6.31
CA PHE A 37 4.19 -3.23 7.28
C PHE A 37 5.55 -3.28 6.58
N LYS A 38 6.60 -3.07 7.36
CA LYS A 38 7.97 -3.12 6.88
C LYS A 38 8.62 -4.43 7.31
N LEU A 39 9.20 -5.14 6.35
CA LEU A 39 10.01 -6.34 6.59
C LEU A 39 11.41 -6.10 6.02
N GLY A 40 12.36 -5.78 6.90
CA GLY A 40 13.70 -5.36 6.52
C GLY A 40 13.69 -4.05 5.74
N ARG A 41 14.19 -4.06 4.49
CA ARG A 41 14.17 -2.89 3.58
C ARG A 41 12.92 -2.82 2.70
N ARG A 42 12.05 -3.83 2.75
CA ARG A 42 10.86 -3.94 1.89
C ARG A 42 9.61 -3.54 2.65
N ILE A 43 8.67 -2.96 1.93
CA ILE A 43 7.35 -2.58 2.43
C ILE A 43 6.32 -3.45 1.71
N TYR A 44 5.45 -4.05 2.49
CA TYR A 44 4.38 -4.92 2.04
C TYR A 44 3.05 -4.32 2.47
N PHE A 45 2.07 -4.36 1.57
CA PHE A 45 0.72 -3.90 1.79
C PHE A 45 -0.19 -5.10 1.94
N ASN A 46 -1.10 -5.06 2.89
CA ASN A 46 -2.20 -6.01 2.94
C ASN A 46 -3.23 -5.60 1.89
N GLU A 47 -3.47 -6.45 0.90
CA GLU A 47 -4.35 -6.13 -0.22
C GLU A 47 -5.77 -5.76 0.24
N GLU A 48 -6.38 -6.60 1.08
CA GLU A 48 -7.74 -6.39 1.59
C GLU A 48 -7.87 -5.04 2.32
N LYS A 49 -6.94 -4.73 3.24
CA LYS A 49 -6.96 -3.46 3.96
C LYS A 49 -6.71 -2.26 3.05
N LEU A 50 -5.85 -2.42 2.04
CA LEU A 50 -5.57 -1.36 1.07
C LEU A 50 -6.80 -1.08 0.21
N ILE A 51 -7.50 -2.12 -0.27
CA ILE A 51 -8.75 -2.00 -1.03
C ILE A 51 -9.85 -1.40 -0.14
N ASN A 52 -10.05 -1.92 1.07
CA ASN A 52 -11.03 -1.37 2.01
C ASN A 52 -10.77 0.11 2.33
N TRP A 53 -9.51 0.55 2.41
CA TRP A 53 -9.18 1.96 2.58
C TRP A 53 -9.49 2.78 1.31
N LEU A 54 -9.20 2.24 0.12
CA LEU A 54 -9.52 2.89 -1.15
C LEU A 54 -11.03 3.05 -1.35
N GLU A 55 -11.81 2.03 -1.01
CA GLU A 55 -13.26 2.04 -1.10
C GLU A 55 -13.90 2.84 0.05
N GLY A 56 -13.36 2.72 1.26
CA GLY A 56 -13.82 3.43 2.46
C GLY A 56 -13.45 4.92 2.51
N GLY A 57 -12.59 5.39 1.61
CA GLY A 57 -12.36 6.81 1.34
C GLY A 57 -13.38 7.43 0.37
N ALA A 58 -14.27 6.63 -0.20
CA ALA A 58 -15.40 7.04 -1.03
C ALA A 58 -16.74 6.93 -0.28
N ALA A 59 -16.74 7.39 0.98
CA ALA A 59 -17.94 7.63 1.77
C ALA A 59 -18.04 9.11 2.14
#